data_AF-A0A319D2W8-F1
#
_entry.id   AF-A0A319D2W8-F1
#
_cell.length_a   1.000
_cell.length_b   1.000
_cell.length_c   1.000
_cell.angle_alpha   90.00
_cell.angle_beta   90.00
_cell.angle_gamma   90.00
#
_symmetry.space_group_name_H-M   'P 1'
#
loop_
_entity.id
_entity.type
_entity.pdbx_description
1 polymer ?
#
loop_
_entity_poly.entity_id
_entity_poly.type
_entity_poly.pdbx_seq_one_letter_code
_entity_poly.pdbx_strand_id
1 'polypeptide(L)'
;MKVTSLFGSTALSLVSYTTAAPTPEYHHRVSRALPNTSSAYAPVHVTCPENRPTLRSASTLSPEEISWSDTRRGSFRAMLNGAGALKAYDSRTQGANAKGRLGGLLQSTTYISALGGGSWLLGSVVFNNFSSVSALQEDFWNFTSESIIMGPPTMTSAEYWGNITTQVKAKKTAGFITSDADIWGRMEGYYFFNASHGGVNLTWSSLTKTQTLQGGDMPLPLVVVNGISFDKSNDLPTQADPIYEFTPWEFGTYDDSTYGFAPLEYLGTRFVNGVGPENETCVHGNDNAGLVIGTSSDIWNEGGDIAADLHRIIAEIPTNSSEGALLAKEYTTYLQEFFKRCQLNKLNSQWTCSLRP
;
A
#
# COMPACT_ATOMS: atom_id res chain seq x y z
N MET A 1 43.28 -30.76 44.42
CA MET A 1 43.73 -32.03 43.80
C MET A 1 43.99 -31.78 42.33
N LYS A 2 45.27 -31.84 41.92
CA LYS A 2 45.69 -32.11 40.54
C LYS A 2 45.69 -33.63 40.36
N VAL A 3 45.16 -34.17 39.26
CA VAL A 3 45.80 -35.27 38.51
C VAL A 3 45.49 -35.08 37.02
N THR A 4 46.55 -35.15 36.24
CA THR A 4 46.67 -35.11 34.79
C THR A 4 47.16 -36.50 34.35
N SER A 5 46.67 -37.05 33.24
CA SER A 5 47.38 -37.88 32.21
C SER A 5 46.42 -38.90 31.58
N LEU A 6 46.09 -38.92 30.27
CA LEU A 6 46.81 -39.04 28.99
C LEU A 6 47.27 -40.45 28.56
N PHE A 7 47.18 -40.65 27.22
CA PHE A 7 47.55 -41.77 26.33
C PHE A 7 46.56 -42.95 26.26
N GLY A 8 46.09 -43.44 25.10
CA GLY A 8 46.38 -43.16 23.69
C GLY A 8 46.37 -44.50 22.91
N SER A 9 45.76 -44.55 21.72
CA SER A 9 46.18 -45.43 20.62
C SER A 9 45.46 -45.10 19.31
N THR A 10 46.28 -44.89 18.31
CA THR A 10 46.06 -44.63 16.88
C THR A 10 45.52 -45.84 16.13
N ALA A 11 44.61 -45.62 15.19
CA ALA A 11 44.43 -46.47 14.02
C ALA A 11 44.35 -45.58 12.77
N LEU A 12 45.44 -45.60 11.98
CA LEU A 12 45.51 -45.06 10.62
C LEU A 12 44.58 -45.87 9.73
N SER A 13 43.67 -45.22 9.03
CA SER A 13 43.07 -45.76 7.79
C SER A 13 43.22 -44.71 6.69
N LEU A 14 44.07 -45.05 5.72
CA LEU A 14 44.30 -44.30 4.49
C LEU A 14 43.11 -44.55 3.56
N VAL A 15 42.33 -43.50 3.29
CA VAL A 15 41.45 -43.44 2.12
C VAL A 15 41.93 -42.28 1.26
N SER A 16 42.40 -42.61 0.07
CA SER A 16 42.93 -41.66 -0.90
C SER A 16 41.83 -41.14 -1.83
N TYR A 17 41.90 -39.83 -2.13
CA TYR A 17 41.23 -39.06 -3.20
C TYR A 17 39.70 -38.98 -3.12
N THR A 18 39.07 -37.81 -3.04
CA THR A 18 39.26 -36.66 -3.93
C THR A 18 39.15 -35.33 -3.16
N THR A 19 40.14 -34.45 -3.31
CA THR A 19 39.92 -33.03 -3.05
C THR A 19 38.99 -32.52 -4.14
N ALA A 20 37.70 -32.35 -3.85
CA ALA A 20 36.91 -31.38 -4.57
C ALA A 20 37.58 -30.02 -4.31
N ALA A 21 38.44 -29.59 -5.23
CA ALA A 21 38.86 -28.21 -5.28
C ALA A 21 37.56 -27.40 -5.30
N PRO A 22 37.35 -26.45 -4.37
CA PRO A 22 36.24 -25.52 -4.54
C PRO A 22 36.45 -24.89 -5.92
N THR A 23 35.50 -25.13 -6.82
CA THR A 23 35.38 -24.33 -8.03
C THR A 23 35.51 -22.89 -7.58
N PRO A 24 36.40 -22.08 -8.18
CA PRO A 24 36.45 -20.67 -7.84
C PRO A 24 35.08 -20.12 -8.19
N GLU A 25 34.21 -19.96 -7.20
CA GLU A 25 33.05 -19.10 -7.32
C GLU A 25 33.64 -17.75 -7.68
N TYR A 26 33.52 -17.41 -8.96
CA TYR A 26 33.68 -16.07 -9.44
C TYR A 26 32.57 -15.28 -8.76
N HIS A 27 32.81 -14.84 -7.53
CA HIS A 27 32.12 -13.70 -6.98
C HIS A 27 32.43 -12.58 -7.97
N HIS A 28 31.50 -12.33 -8.89
CA HIS A 28 31.38 -11.04 -9.52
C HIS A 28 31.22 -10.07 -8.37
N ARG A 29 32.35 -9.55 -7.87
CA ARG A 29 32.38 -8.37 -7.04
C ARG A 29 31.72 -7.32 -7.92
N VAL A 30 30.45 -7.04 -7.64
CA VAL A 30 29.78 -5.87 -8.21
C VAL A 30 30.77 -4.73 -8.00
N SER A 31 31.23 -4.11 -9.09
CA SER A 31 32.13 -2.97 -9.00
C SER A 31 31.48 -1.99 -8.04
N ARG A 32 32.14 -1.71 -6.92
CA ARG A 32 31.78 -0.58 -6.08
C ARG A 32 31.77 0.68 -6.95
N ALA A 33 31.02 1.70 -6.54
CA ALA A 33 30.88 2.96 -7.28
C ALA A 33 32.20 3.35 -7.97
N LEU A 34 32.10 3.69 -9.26
CA LEU A 34 33.26 3.96 -10.08
C LEU A 34 34.14 5.03 -9.40
N PRO A 35 35.47 4.89 -9.40
CA PRO A 35 36.34 5.95 -8.93
C PRO A 35 36.18 7.15 -9.86
N ASN A 36 35.35 8.10 -9.44
CA ASN A 36 35.07 9.34 -10.18
C ASN A 36 36.18 10.39 -10.00
N THR A 37 37.26 10.03 -9.31
CA THR A 37 38.38 10.93 -9.02
C THR A 37 39.70 10.23 -9.34
N SER A 38 40.66 11.01 -9.85
CA SER A 38 42.02 10.53 -10.19
C SER A 38 42.93 10.41 -8.96
N SER A 39 42.50 10.92 -7.80
CA SER A 39 43.21 10.86 -6.52
C SER A 39 42.39 10.01 -5.55
N ALA A 40 43.01 8.99 -4.95
CA ALA A 40 42.31 7.98 -4.16
C ALA A 40 41.63 8.50 -2.87
N TYR A 41 41.86 9.76 -2.47
CA TYR A 41 41.21 10.37 -1.30
C TYR A 41 41.22 11.90 -1.30
N ALA A 42 42.29 12.53 -1.81
CA ALA A 42 42.41 14.00 -1.79
C ALA A 42 41.54 14.63 -2.89
N PRO A 43 40.72 15.66 -2.56
CA PRO A 43 39.93 16.39 -3.56
C PRO A 43 40.84 17.15 -4.54
N VAL A 44 40.34 17.38 -5.75
CA VAL A 44 41.04 18.14 -6.79
C VAL A 44 40.35 19.49 -7.00
N HIS A 45 41.14 20.54 -7.15
CA HIS A 45 40.62 21.84 -7.58
C HIS A 45 40.37 21.80 -9.09
N VAL A 46 39.16 22.17 -9.48
CA VAL A 46 38.78 22.34 -10.89
C VAL A 46 38.22 23.75 -11.09
N THR A 47 38.35 24.28 -12.30
CA THR A 47 37.69 25.54 -12.68
C THR A 47 36.18 25.33 -12.65
N CYS A 48 35.44 26.27 -12.08
CA CYS A 48 33.98 26.20 -12.09
C CYS A 48 33.47 26.20 -13.54
N PRO A 49 32.48 25.34 -13.88
CA PRO A 49 31.86 25.35 -15.21
C PRO A 49 31.10 26.67 -15.48
N GLU A 50 30.79 26.94 -16.75
CA GLU A 50 30.01 28.12 -17.17
C GLU A 50 28.68 28.22 -16.42
N ASN A 51 27.99 27.09 -16.28
CA ASN A 51 26.85 26.94 -15.37
C ASN A 51 27.37 26.72 -13.94
N ARG A 52 27.61 27.80 -13.22
CA ARG A 52 28.19 27.76 -11.87
C ARG A 52 27.32 26.92 -10.91
N PRO A 53 27.92 26.09 -10.03
CA PRO A 53 27.19 25.37 -9.00
C PRO A 53 26.44 26.33 -8.07
N THR A 54 25.21 25.99 -7.71
CA THR A 54 24.38 26.75 -6.76
C THR A 54 24.06 25.91 -5.53
N LEU A 55 23.86 26.59 -4.40
CA LEU A 55 23.36 25.95 -3.18
C LEU A 55 21.83 25.93 -3.24
N ARG A 56 21.22 24.74 -3.17
CA ARG A 56 19.76 24.58 -3.09
C ARG A 56 19.26 24.73 -1.66
N SER A 57 17.98 25.11 -1.50
CA SER A 57 17.30 25.01 -0.20
C SER A 57 17.24 23.56 0.28
N ALA A 58 17.35 23.36 1.60
CA ALA A 58 17.22 22.06 2.24
C ALA A 58 15.76 21.69 2.59
N SER A 59 14.79 22.56 2.29
CA SER A 59 13.36 22.34 2.57
C SER A 59 12.73 21.19 1.77
N THR A 60 13.37 20.77 0.67
CA THR A 60 12.92 19.66 -0.19
C THR A 60 14.09 18.76 -0.57
N LEU A 61 13.81 17.57 -1.10
CA LEU A 61 14.81 16.73 -1.78
C LEU A 61 15.25 17.38 -3.11
N SER A 62 16.38 16.94 -3.66
CA SER A 62 16.82 17.43 -4.98
C SER A 62 15.96 16.82 -6.10
N PRO A 63 15.80 17.48 -7.26
CA PRO A 63 15.06 16.91 -8.39
C PRO A 63 15.59 15.54 -8.83
N GLU A 64 16.91 15.33 -8.78
CA GLU A 64 17.56 14.07 -9.12
C GLU A 64 17.22 12.98 -8.10
N GLU A 65 17.20 13.31 -6.81
CA GLU A 65 16.81 12.38 -5.76
C GLU A 65 15.32 12.05 -5.81
N ILE A 66 14.46 13.03 -6.11
CA ILE A 66 13.02 12.81 -6.34
C ILE A 66 12.84 11.86 -7.52
N SER A 67 13.41 12.18 -8.68
CA SER A 67 13.32 11.33 -9.87
C SER A 67 13.85 9.92 -9.64
N TRP A 68 14.99 9.79 -8.95
CA TRP A 68 15.53 8.47 -8.59
C TRP A 68 14.61 7.75 -7.59
N SER A 69 14.05 8.46 -6.61
CA SER A 69 13.07 7.94 -5.66
C SER A 69 11.83 7.43 -6.39
N ASP A 70 11.33 8.14 -7.40
CA ASP A 70 10.14 7.76 -8.18
C ASP A 70 10.35 6.44 -8.92
N THR A 71 11.55 6.18 -9.47
CA THR A 71 11.87 4.85 -10.04
C THR A 71 11.80 3.72 -9.00
N ARG A 72 11.95 4.07 -7.72
CA ARG A 72 11.95 3.17 -6.55
C ARG A 72 10.67 3.26 -5.73
N ARG A 73 9.72 4.16 -6.03
CA ARG A 73 8.35 4.24 -5.47
C ARG A 73 7.33 3.48 -6.29
N GLY A 74 6.51 2.67 -5.63
CA GLY A 74 5.55 1.83 -6.32
C GLY A 74 4.82 0.93 -5.34
N SER A 75 3.50 0.93 -5.42
CA SER A 75 2.64 0.36 -4.40
C SER A 75 2.82 -1.16 -4.26
N PHE A 76 2.80 -1.93 -5.36
CA PHE A 76 3.11 -3.37 -5.32
C PHE A 76 4.53 -3.66 -4.81
N ARG A 77 5.50 -2.79 -5.10
CA ARG A 77 6.86 -2.95 -4.61
C ARG A 77 6.92 -2.75 -3.09
N ALA A 78 6.24 -1.74 -2.56
CA ALA A 78 6.15 -1.55 -1.11
C ALA A 78 5.47 -2.76 -0.44
N MET A 79 4.34 -3.21 -1.00
CA MET A 79 3.62 -4.40 -0.55
C MET A 79 4.53 -5.64 -0.50
N LEU A 80 5.20 -5.98 -1.62
CA LEU A 80 5.96 -7.22 -1.73
C LEU A 80 7.27 -7.20 -0.93
N ASN A 81 7.94 -6.04 -0.82
CA ASN A 81 9.09 -5.92 0.07
C ASN A 81 8.67 -6.05 1.53
N GLY A 82 7.58 -5.38 1.93
CA GLY A 82 6.99 -5.54 3.25
C GLY A 82 6.58 -6.99 3.52
N ALA A 83 6.00 -7.67 2.52
CA ALA A 83 5.59 -9.07 2.62
C ALA A 83 6.78 -9.98 2.86
N GLY A 84 7.91 -9.76 2.17
CA GLY A 84 9.15 -10.51 2.40
C GLY A 84 9.69 -10.33 3.83
N ALA A 85 9.69 -9.11 4.34
CA ALA A 85 10.09 -8.82 5.72
C ALA A 85 9.13 -9.48 6.73
N LEU A 86 7.83 -9.26 6.56
CA LEU A 86 6.79 -9.82 7.42
C LEU A 86 6.83 -11.35 7.43
N LYS A 87 7.02 -11.98 6.26
CA LYS A 87 7.21 -13.44 6.13
C LYS A 87 8.40 -13.96 6.93
N ALA A 88 9.51 -13.21 6.95
CA ALA A 88 10.70 -13.58 7.73
C ALA A 88 10.51 -13.36 9.24
N TYR A 89 9.69 -12.39 9.64
CA TYR A 89 9.42 -12.04 11.04
C TYR A 89 8.34 -12.90 11.69
N ASP A 90 7.47 -13.48 10.87
CA ASP A 90 6.34 -14.28 11.33
C ASP A 90 6.79 -15.70 11.72
N SER A 91 6.62 -16.06 13.00
CA SER A 91 6.96 -17.41 13.49
C SER A 91 6.10 -18.51 12.89
N ARG A 92 4.99 -18.17 12.23
CA ARG A 92 4.10 -19.11 11.53
C ARG A 92 4.65 -19.53 10.16
N THR A 93 5.66 -18.84 9.64
CA THR A 93 6.32 -19.22 8.38
C THR A 93 7.25 -20.41 8.58
N GLN A 94 7.15 -21.42 7.71
CA GLN A 94 8.02 -22.59 7.75
C GLN A 94 9.51 -22.20 7.68
N GLY A 95 10.30 -22.67 8.65
CA GLY A 95 11.73 -22.41 8.73
C GLY A 95 12.12 -21.04 9.31
N ALA A 96 11.17 -20.16 9.61
CA ALA A 96 11.45 -18.82 10.16
C ALA A 96 12.02 -18.85 11.59
N ASN A 97 11.80 -19.93 12.34
CA ASN A 97 12.26 -20.07 13.73
C ASN A 97 13.63 -20.77 13.87
N ALA A 98 14.25 -21.15 12.75
CA ALA A 98 15.57 -21.82 12.79
C ALA A 98 16.65 -20.87 13.34
N LYS A 99 17.74 -21.43 13.87
CA LYS A 99 18.86 -20.65 14.42
C LYS A 99 19.37 -19.62 13.41
N GLY A 100 19.44 -18.35 13.82
CA GLY A 100 19.90 -17.24 12.97
C GLY A 100 18.82 -16.66 12.04
N ARG A 101 17.55 -17.06 12.20
CA ARG A 101 16.39 -16.49 11.51
C ARG A 101 15.63 -15.52 12.44
N LEU A 102 14.62 -14.84 11.89
CA LEU A 102 13.95 -13.69 12.51
C LEU A 102 12.50 -13.98 12.92
N GLY A 103 12.06 -15.23 12.85
CA GLY A 103 10.70 -15.62 13.26
C GLY A 103 10.44 -15.29 14.73
N GLY A 104 9.25 -14.76 15.00
CA GLY A 104 8.83 -14.31 16.33
C GLY A 104 8.92 -12.80 16.53
N LEU A 105 9.60 -12.06 15.65
CA LEU A 105 9.62 -10.59 15.70
C LEU A 105 8.20 -10.01 15.51
N LEU A 106 7.41 -10.58 14.60
CA LEU A 106 6.02 -10.15 14.40
C LEU A 106 5.20 -10.37 15.68
N GLN A 107 5.32 -11.55 16.28
CA GLN A 107 4.62 -11.91 17.53
C GLN A 107 5.06 -11.07 18.72
N SER A 108 6.27 -10.50 18.68
CA SER A 108 6.81 -9.64 19.74
C SER A 108 6.49 -8.16 19.53
N THR A 109 5.81 -7.81 18.44
CA THR A 109 5.54 -6.42 18.05
C THR A 109 4.17 -5.96 18.59
N THR A 110 4.12 -4.76 19.16
CA THR A 110 2.86 -4.15 19.64
C THR A 110 2.06 -3.46 18.54
N TYR A 111 2.73 -2.80 17.59
CA TYR A 111 2.11 -2.00 16.54
C TYR A 111 2.68 -2.34 15.17
N ILE A 112 1.82 -2.37 14.15
CA ILE A 112 2.23 -2.44 12.74
C ILE A 112 1.53 -1.34 11.96
N SER A 113 2.32 -0.36 11.49
CA SER A 113 1.82 0.77 10.71
C SER A 113 2.10 0.60 9.22
N ALA A 114 1.20 1.07 8.38
CA ALA A 114 1.36 1.00 6.94
C ALA A 114 0.83 2.25 6.21
N LEU A 115 1.47 2.60 5.10
CA LEU A 115 1.11 3.69 4.19
C LEU A 115 1.24 3.21 2.75
N GLY A 116 0.38 3.69 1.85
CA GLY A 116 0.47 3.37 0.42
C GLY A 116 0.34 1.88 0.17
N GLY A 117 1.17 1.31 -0.70
CA GLY A 117 1.15 -0.14 -0.93
C GLY A 117 1.46 -1.02 0.29
N GLY A 118 1.99 -0.45 1.38
CA GLY A 118 2.05 -1.16 2.66
C GLY A 118 0.65 -1.43 3.23
N SER A 119 -0.31 -0.52 3.03
CA SER A 119 -1.70 -0.67 3.49
C SER A 119 -2.37 -1.86 2.82
N TRP A 120 -2.01 -2.17 1.55
CA TRP A 120 -2.47 -3.36 0.83
C TRP A 120 -2.02 -4.64 1.50
N LEU A 121 -0.72 -4.71 1.86
CA LEU A 121 -0.17 -5.83 2.61
C LEU A 121 -0.89 -5.98 3.95
N LEU A 122 -0.97 -4.88 4.71
CA LEU A 122 -1.54 -4.91 6.05
C LEU A 122 -3.01 -5.33 6.00
N GLY A 123 -3.80 -4.69 5.14
CA GLY A 123 -5.20 -5.01 4.90
C GLY A 123 -5.39 -6.46 4.47
N SER A 124 -4.60 -6.94 3.51
CA SER A 124 -4.67 -8.33 3.05
C SER A 124 -4.33 -9.32 4.16
N VAL A 125 -3.38 -9.02 5.04
CA VAL A 125 -3.09 -9.87 6.19
C VAL A 125 -4.26 -9.88 7.18
N VAL A 126 -4.69 -8.71 7.65
CA VAL A 126 -5.66 -8.64 8.77
C VAL A 126 -7.08 -9.04 8.38
N PHE A 127 -7.53 -8.71 7.16
CA PHE A 127 -8.89 -9.06 6.70
C PHE A 127 -9.03 -10.46 6.11
N ASN A 128 -7.92 -11.16 5.86
CA ASN A 128 -7.93 -12.60 5.59
C ASN A 128 -7.61 -13.37 6.87
N ASN A 129 -8.28 -13.03 7.98
CA ASN A 129 -8.12 -13.69 9.29
C ASN A 129 -6.68 -13.69 9.82
N PHE A 130 -5.97 -12.57 9.69
CA PHE A 130 -4.55 -12.46 10.07
C PHE A 130 -3.67 -13.54 9.42
N SER A 131 -3.94 -13.90 8.16
CA SER A 131 -3.19 -14.94 7.45
C SER A 131 -1.70 -14.60 7.33
N SER A 132 -0.84 -15.62 7.44
CA SER A 132 0.58 -15.43 7.15
C SER A 132 0.79 -15.09 5.67
N VAL A 133 1.87 -14.37 5.36
CA VAL A 133 2.23 -14.09 3.95
C VAL A 133 2.41 -15.37 3.14
N SER A 134 2.94 -16.45 3.75
CA SER A 134 3.09 -17.74 3.08
C SER A 134 1.75 -18.32 2.64
N ALA A 135 0.75 -18.32 3.53
CA ALA A 135 -0.59 -18.81 3.22
C ALA A 135 -1.27 -17.95 2.14
N LEU A 136 -1.15 -16.62 2.23
CA LEU A 136 -1.69 -15.74 1.20
C LEU A 136 -1.07 -16.01 -0.18
N GLN A 137 0.25 -16.22 -0.25
CA GLN A 137 0.93 -16.57 -1.50
C GLN A 137 0.48 -17.90 -2.10
N GLU A 138 0.15 -18.88 -1.26
CA GLU A 138 -0.26 -20.21 -1.69
C GLU A 138 -1.74 -20.25 -2.10
N ASP A 139 -2.61 -19.57 -1.34
CA ASP A 139 -4.06 -19.79 -1.43
C ASP A 139 -4.84 -18.67 -2.12
N PHE A 140 -4.30 -17.44 -2.21
CA PHE A 140 -5.10 -16.28 -2.60
C PHE A 140 -4.41 -15.28 -3.53
N TRP A 141 -3.19 -14.85 -3.22
CA TRP A 141 -2.47 -13.84 -3.99
C TRP A 141 -2.10 -14.34 -5.38
N ASN A 142 -2.65 -13.69 -6.40
CA ASN A 142 -2.26 -13.88 -7.79
C ASN A 142 -1.91 -12.54 -8.44
N PHE A 143 -0.62 -12.18 -8.37
CA PHE A 143 -0.10 -10.96 -8.98
C PHE A 143 0.30 -11.12 -10.45
N THR A 144 0.03 -12.29 -11.04
CA THR A 144 0.29 -12.56 -12.46
C THR A 144 -0.92 -12.31 -13.35
N SER A 145 -2.11 -12.14 -12.75
CA SER A 145 -3.35 -11.81 -13.45
C SER A 145 -3.68 -10.33 -13.38
N GLU A 146 -4.39 -9.86 -14.40
CA GLU A 146 -4.94 -8.49 -14.48
C GLU A 146 -6.21 -8.31 -13.62
N SER A 147 -6.45 -9.19 -12.64
CA SER A 147 -7.71 -9.28 -11.90
C SER A 147 -8.03 -8.06 -11.03
N ILE A 148 -7.05 -7.20 -10.73
CA ILE A 148 -7.31 -5.92 -10.05
C ILE A 148 -8.16 -4.99 -10.95
N ILE A 149 -8.00 -5.13 -12.26
CA ILE A 149 -8.73 -4.35 -13.28
C ILE A 149 -9.88 -5.17 -13.86
N MET A 150 -9.66 -6.45 -14.13
CA MET A 150 -10.63 -7.31 -14.83
C MET A 150 -11.61 -7.99 -13.89
N GLY A 151 -11.40 -7.89 -12.58
CA GLY A 151 -12.16 -8.60 -11.56
C GLY A 151 -11.61 -10.01 -11.30
N PRO A 152 -12.08 -10.67 -10.22
CA PRO A 152 -11.68 -12.03 -9.91
C PRO A 152 -12.22 -13.03 -10.95
N PRO A 153 -11.57 -14.20 -11.14
CA PRO A 153 -11.95 -15.19 -12.16
C PRO A 153 -13.35 -15.81 -11.95
N THR A 154 -13.98 -15.55 -10.80
CA THR A 154 -15.32 -16.01 -10.45
C THR A 154 -16.43 -15.10 -10.94
N MET A 155 -16.10 -13.97 -11.60
CA MET A 155 -17.09 -13.05 -12.18
C MET A 155 -16.60 -12.47 -13.50
N THR A 156 -17.55 -12.08 -14.36
CA THR A 156 -17.22 -11.30 -15.56
C THR A 156 -16.76 -9.91 -15.14
N SER A 157 -15.97 -9.26 -15.99
CA SER A 157 -15.57 -7.88 -15.73
C SER A 157 -16.79 -6.94 -15.64
N ALA A 158 -17.90 -7.25 -16.31
CA ALA A 158 -19.09 -6.39 -16.36
C ALA A 158 -19.81 -6.43 -15.02
N GLU A 159 -19.92 -7.63 -14.43
CA GLU A 159 -20.43 -7.81 -13.08
C GLU A 159 -19.52 -7.17 -12.04
N TYR A 160 -18.19 -7.32 -12.17
CA TYR A 160 -17.21 -6.73 -11.27
C TYR A 160 -17.40 -5.22 -11.14
N TRP A 161 -17.43 -4.51 -12.26
CA TRP A 161 -17.57 -3.07 -12.24
C TRP A 161 -18.99 -2.55 -12.15
N GLY A 162 -19.97 -3.33 -12.60
CA GLY A 162 -21.38 -3.10 -12.32
C GLY A 162 -21.63 -3.09 -10.80
N ASN A 163 -21.01 -4.02 -10.06
CA ASN A 163 -21.06 -4.06 -8.61
C ASN A 163 -20.36 -2.86 -7.97
N ILE A 164 -19.11 -2.56 -8.34
CA ILE A 164 -18.37 -1.39 -7.82
C ILE A 164 -19.20 -0.13 -8.01
N THR A 165 -19.70 0.09 -9.22
CA THR A 165 -20.39 1.34 -9.50
C THR A 165 -21.74 1.43 -8.80
N THR A 166 -22.47 0.31 -8.68
CA THR A 166 -23.72 0.28 -7.92
C THR A 166 -23.47 0.64 -6.45
N GLN A 167 -22.39 0.14 -5.86
CA GLN A 167 -22.00 0.43 -4.47
C GLN A 167 -21.64 1.92 -4.29
N VAL A 168 -20.81 2.48 -5.16
CA VAL A 168 -20.42 3.90 -5.10
C VAL A 168 -21.62 4.83 -5.33
N LYS A 169 -22.50 4.50 -6.30
CA LYS A 169 -23.75 5.24 -6.53
C LYS A 169 -24.69 5.17 -5.32
N ALA A 170 -24.76 4.02 -4.65
CA ALA A 170 -25.58 3.87 -3.45
C ALA A 170 -25.06 4.76 -2.31
N LYS A 171 -23.75 4.78 -2.06
CA LYS A 171 -23.11 5.69 -1.09
C LYS A 171 -23.41 7.16 -1.41
N LYS A 172 -23.27 7.55 -2.68
CA LYS A 172 -23.62 8.91 -3.14
C LYS A 172 -25.10 9.25 -2.96
N THR A 173 -25.99 8.31 -3.27
CA THR A 173 -27.46 8.49 -3.11
C THR A 173 -27.85 8.61 -1.65
N ALA A 174 -27.09 7.99 -0.74
CA ALA A 174 -27.23 8.15 0.70
C ALA A 174 -26.69 9.50 1.23
N GLY A 175 -26.18 10.38 0.36
CA GLY A 175 -25.77 11.74 0.71
C GLY A 175 -24.28 11.91 1.04
N PHE A 176 -23.47 10.86 0.91
CA PHE A 176 -22.03 10.94 1.16
C PHE A 176 -21.28 11.48 -0.06
N ILE A 177 -20.19 12.21 0.21
CA ILE A 177 -19.21 12.56 -0.82
C ILE A 177 -18.50 11.28 -1.22
N THR A 178 -18.32 11.11 -2.53
CA THR A 178 -17.59 9.99 -3.12
C THR A 178 -16.47 10.51 -4.01
N SER A 179 -15.31 9.85 -3.98
CA SER A 179 -14.17 10.17 -4.83
C SER A 179 -13.61 8.94 -5.57
N ASP A 180 -12.52 9.14 -6.30
CA ASP A 180 -11.61 8.10 -6.78
C ASP A 180 -11.29 7.03 -5.75
N ALA A 181 -10.96 7.42 -4.51
CA ALA A 181 -10.68 6.50 -3.40
C ALA A 181 -11.82 5.50 -3.12
N ASP A 182 -13.09 5.86 -3.38
CA ASP A 182 -14.19 4.91 -3.26
C ASP A 182 -14.11 3.82 -4.33
N ILE A 183 -13.88 4.19 -5.59
CA ILE A 183 -13.76 3.23 -6.70
C ILE A 183 -12.51 2.36 -6.48
N TRP A 184 -11.37 3.00 -6.23
CA TRP A 184 -10.09 2.36 -6.00
C TRP A 184 -10.15 1.41 -4.80
N GLY A 185 -10.70 1.87 -3.66
CA GLY A 185 -10.87 1.04 -2.47
C GLY A 185 -11.81 -0.16 -2.69
N ARG A 186 -12.81 -0.05 -3.58
CA ARG A 186 -13.61 -1.23 -3.96
C ARG A 186 -12.79 -2.20 -4.81
N MET A 187 -12.00 -1.72 -5.78
CA MET A 187 -11.13 -2.57 -6.59
C MET A 187 -10.14 -3.35 -5.71
N GLU A 188 -9.51 -2.65 -4.78
CA GLU A 188 -8.61 -3.23 -3.79
C GLU A 188 -9.31 -4.26 -2.89
N GLY A 189 -10.55 -4.00 -2.49
CA GLY A 189 -11.33 -4.95 -1.71
C GLY A 189 -11.54 -6.28 -2.43
N TYR A 190 -11.77 -6.26 -3.74
CA TYR A 190 -11.85 -7.49 -4.55
C TYR A 190 -10.50 -8.19 -4.73
N TYR A 191 -9.41 -7.43 -4.73
CA TYR A 191 -8.09 -7.95 -5.03
C TYR A 191 -7.33 -8.45 -3.79
N PHE A 192 -7.54 -7.82 -2.63
CA PHE A 192 -6.78 -8.08 -1.41
C PHE A 192 -7.58 -8.78 -0.31
N PHE A 193 -8.92 -8.83 -0.39
CA PHE A 193 -9.76 -9.53 0.59
C PHE A 193 -10.44 -10.75 -0.03
N ASN A 194 -10.19 -11.92 0.54
CA ASN A 194 -10.89 -13.16 0.22
C ASN A 194 -12.28 -13.16 0.87
N ALA A 195 -13.14 -12.27 0.38
CA ALA A 195 -14.48 -12.04 0.89
C ALA A 195 -15.46 -11.83 -0.27
N SER A 196 -16.73 -12.18 -0.04
CA SER A 196 -17.77 -11.96 -1.05
C SER A 196 -17.91 -10.46 -1.37
N HIS A 197 -18.14 -10.17 -2.65
CA HIS A 197 -18.32 -8.81 -3.16
C HIS A 197 -17.16 -7.85 -2.79
N GLY A 198 -15.93 -8.35 -2.71
CA GLY A 198 -14.76 -7.55 -2.36
C GLY A 198 -14.84 -6.94 -0.96
N GLY A 199 -15.43 -7.66 -0.01
CA GLY A 199 -15.50 -7.23 1.38
C GLY A 199 -16.30 -5.93 1.59
N VAL A 200 -17.42 -5.75 0.88
CA VAL A 200 -18.25 -4.52 0.97
C VAL A 200 -18.72 -4.21 2.40
N ASN A 201 -18.88 -5.25 3.23
CA ASN A 201 -19.29 -5.13 4.63
C ASN A 201 -18.11 -5.20 5.62
N LEU A 202 -16.87 -5.34 5.13
CA LEU A 202 -15.70 -5.31 6.01
C LEU A 202 -15.40 -3.85 6.35
N THR A 203 -15.27 -3.57 7.64
CA THR A 203 -14.89 -2.24 8.14
C THR A 203 -13.62 -2.34 8.98
N TRP A 204 -12.81 -1.28 8.99
CA TRP A 204 -11.58 -1.27 9.80
C TRP A 204 -11.89 -1.40 11.31
N SER A 205 -13.01 -0.81 11.75
CA SER A 205 -13.53 -0.98 13.11
C SER A 205 -13.99 -2.40 13.43
N SER A 206 -14.39 -3.20 12.44
CA SER A 206 -14.82 -4.59 12.68
C SER A 206 -13.68 -5.50 13.16
N LEU A 207 -12.41 -5.10 12.98
CA LEU A 207 -11.26 -5.83 13.51
C LEU A 207 -11.32 -5.99 15.04
N THR A 208 -11.94 -5.04 15.76
CA THR A 208 -12.20 -5.11 17.21
C THR A 208 -13.04 -6.30 17.64
N LYS A 209 -13.80 -6.88 16.70
CA LYS A 209 -14.68 -8.03 16.91
C LYS A 209 -13.98 -9.36 16.59
N THR A 210 -12.75 -9.33 16.08
CA THR A 210 -11.97 -10.54 15.78
C THR A 210 -11.33 -11.12 17.03
N GLN A 211 -11.32 -12.45 17.16
CA GLN A 211 -10.66 -13.13 18.28
C GLN A 211 -9.16 -12.85 18.29
N THR A 212 -8.53 -12.77 17.11
CA THR A 212 -7.10 -12.49 16.97
C THR A 212 -6.71 -11.14 17.58
N LEU A 213 -7.52 -10.08 17.39
CA LEU A 213 -7.22 -8.78 18.00
C LEU A 213 -7.51 -8.80 19.51
N GLN A 214 -8.64 -9.38 19.91
CA GLN A 214 -9.05 -9.46 21.32
C GLN A 214 -8.09 -10.31 22.16
N GLY A 215 -7.50 -11.35 21.57
CA GLY A 215 -6.50 -12.21 22.20
C GLY A 215 -5.09 -11.61 22.21
N GLY A 216 -4.84 -10.52 21.48
CA GLY A 216 -3.50 -9.94 21.32
C GLY A 216 -2.56 -10.78 20.45
N ASP A 217 -3.11 -11.65 19.60
CA ASP A 217 -2.33 -12.53 18.72
C ASP A 217 -1.73 -11.79 17.52
N MET A 218 -2.32 -10.63 17.15
CA MET A 218 -1.80 -9.73 16.14
C MET A 218 -1.39 -8.38 16.74
N PRO A 219 -0.30 -7.75 16.25
CA PRO A 219 0.00 -6.37 16.58
C PRO A 219 -1.16 -5.46 16.16
N LEU A 220 -1.32 -4.33 16.85
CA LEU A 220 -2.33 -3.34 16.49
C LEU A 220 -2.07 -2.82 15.07
N PRO A 221 -3.01 -2.99 14.11
CA PRO A 221 -2.80 -2.54 12.75
C PRO A 221 -3.21 -1.07 12.59
N LEU A 222 -2.30 -0.25 12.04
CA LEU A 222 -2.53 1.17 11.77
C LEU A 222 -2.36 1.45 10.28
N VAL A 223 -3.30 2.18 9.70
CA VAL A 223 -3.15 2.74 8.36
C VAL A 223 -2.97 4.24 8.48
N VAL A 224 -1.91 4.76 7.87
CA VAL A 224 -1.57 6.17 7.90
C VAL A 224 -2.00 6.82 6.58
N VAL A 225 -2.53 8.03 6.64
CA VAL A 225 -2.90 8.82 5.46
C VAL A 225 -2.46 10.27 5.64
N ASN A 226 -2.11 10.93 4.54
CA ASN A 226 -1.90 12.37 4.56
C ASN A 226 -3.27 13.06 4.43
N GLY A 227 -3.53 14.02 5.29
CA GLY A 227 -4.66 14.91 5.19
C GLY A 227 -4.40 16.03 4.21
N ILE A 228 -5.45 16.53 3.58
CA ILE A 228 -5.41 17.79 2.85
C ILE A 228 -6.73 18.52 3.08
N SER A 229 -6.67 19.85 3.21
CA SER A 229 -7.89 20.64 3.33
C SER A 229 -8.70 20.52 2.05
N PHE A 230 -10.03 20.50 2.16
CA PHE A 230 -10.90 20.21 1.02
C PHE A 230 -10.66 21.18 -0.15
N ASP A 231 -10.45 22.48 0.14
CA ASP A 231 -10.13 23.54 -0.83
C ASP A 231 -8.81 23.32 -1.59
N LYS A 232 -7.95 22.44 -1.11
CA LYS A 232 -6.68 22.04 -1.71
C LYS A 232 -6.67 20.60 -2.20
N SER A 233 -7.82 19.94 -2.34
CA SER A 233 -7.86 18.50 -2.67
C SER A 233 -7.21 18.11 -4.01
N ASN A 234 -6.81 19.07 -4.85
CA ASN A 234 -6.09 18.84 -6.10
C ASN A 234 -4.57 19.07 -5.97
N ASP A 235 -4.10 19.51 -4.81
CA ASP A 235 -2.69 19.76 -4.54
C ASP A 235 -2.04 18.51 -3.96
N LEU A 236 -0.72 18.39 -4.12
CA LEU A 236 0.04 17.37 -3.40
C LEU A 236 0.12 17.75 -1.92
N PRO A 237 -0.08 16.79 -0.99
CA PRO A 237 0.11 17.06 0.42
C PRO A 237 1.57 17.44 0.69
N THR A 238 1.75 18.43 1.55
CA THR A 238 3.05 18.97 1.96
C THR A 238 3.41 18.45 3.35
N GLN A 239 4.65 18.70 3.78
CA GLN A 239 5.09 18.39 5.15
C GLN A 239 4.36 19.20 6.23
N ALA A 240 3.60 20.23 5.85
CA ALA A 240 2.81 21.03 6.77
C ALA A 240 1.37 20.52 6.92
N ASP A 241 0.95 19.59 6.07
CA ASP A 241 -0.39 19.04 6.13
C ASP A 241 -0.46 17.90 7.18
N PRO A 242 -1.60 17.75 7.87
CA PRO A 242 -1.71 16.82 8.98
C PRO A 242 -1.62 15.37 8.52
N ILE A 243 -1.03 14.51 9.37
CA ILE A 243 -0.99 13.07 9.18
C ILE A 243 -2.10 12.47 10.05
N TYR A 244 -3.01 11.73 9.40
CA TYR A 244 -4.05 11.00 10.10
C TYR A 244 -3.72 9.52 10.21
N GLU A 245 -4.19 8.90 11.28
CA GLU A 245 -4.09 7.46 11.49
C GLU A 245 -5.47 6.83 11.66
N PHE A 246 -5.63 5.65 11.07
CA PHE A 246 -6.74 4.74 11.27
C PHE A 246 -6.26 3.60 12.17
N THR A 247 -6.79 3.51 13.38
CA THR A 247 -6.71 2.32 14.22
C THR A 247 -8.05 1.58 14.19
N PRO A 248 -8.17 0.33 14.65
CA PRO A 248 -9.47 -0.33 14.80
C PRO A 248 -10.48 0.42 15.68
N TRP A 249 -10.06 1.38 16.50
CA TRP A 249 -10.96 2.10 17.41
C TRP A 249 -11.21 3.55 17.00
N GLU A 250 -10.23 4.21 16.41
CA GLU A 250 -10.28 5.66 16.22
C GLU A 250 -9.59 6.10 14.92
N PHE A 251 -10.07 7.23 14.42
CA PHE A 251 -9.46 7.97 13.33
C PHE A 251 -9.17 9.39 13.81
N GLY A 252 -7.96 9.87 13.58
CA GLY A 252 -7.57 11.19 14.06
C GLY A 252 -6.14 11.54 13.77
N THR A 253 -5.68 12.61 14.38
CA THR A 253 -4.34 13.14 14.20
C THR A 253 -3.84 13.80 15.48
N TYR A 254 -2.53 13.70 15.70
CA TYR A 254 -1.81 14.43 16.73
C TYR A 254 -1.34 15.82 16.26
N ASP A 255 -1.57 16.18 15.00
CA ASP A 255 -1.20 17.49 14.47
C ASP A 255 -2.03 18.61 15.10
N ASP A 256 -1.37 19.71 15.48
CA ASP A 256 -1.96 20.84 16.21
C ASP A 256 -3.16 21.50 15.52
N SER A 257 -3.31 21.34 14.20
CA SER A 257 -4.40 21.93 13.42
C SER A 257 -5.77 21.31 13.71
N THR A 258 -5.80 20.03 14.09
CA THR A 258 -7.03 19.29 14.44
C THR A 258 -6.94 18.72 15.85
N TYR A 259 -5.78 18.15 16.23
CA TYR A 259 -5.46 17.58 17.54
C TYR A 259 -6.62 16.81 18.19
N GLY A 260 -7.07 15.76 17.53
CA GLY A 260 -8.30 15.08 17.93
C GLY A 260 -8.53 13.75 17.22
N PHE A 261 -9.24 12.88 17.93
CA PHE A 261 -9.62 11.55 17.49
C PHE A 261 -11.14 11.35 17.62
N ALA A 262 -11.72 10.70 16.62
CA ALA A 262 -13.12 10.29 16.62
C ALA A 262 -13.21 8.75 16.61
N PRO A 263 -14.24 8.17 17.24
CA PRO A 263 -14.48 6.73 17.16
C PRO A 263 -14.67 6.29 15.72
N LEU A 264 -13.86 5.32 15.26
CA LEU A 264 -13.82 4.92 13.86
C LEU A 264 -15.14 4.30 13.39
N GLU A 265 -15.82 3.53 14.25
CA GLU A 265 -17.14 2.93 13.96
C GLU A 265 -18.18 4.00 13.56
N TYR A 266 -17.98 5.25 13.99
CA TYR A 266 -18.85 6.39 13.70
C TYR A 266 -18.24 7.42 12.73
N LEU A 267 -17.21 7.02 11.97
CA LEU A 267 -16.53 7.90 11.02
C LEU A 267 -17.53 8.52 10.03
N GLY A 268 -17.43 9.84 9.80
CA GLY A 268 -18.37 10.60 8.98
C GLY A 268 -19.54 11.21 9.75
N THR A 269 -19.70 10.90 11.04
CA THR A 269 -20.65 11.60 11.92
C THR A 269 -20.24 13.05 12.10
N ARG A 270 -21.23 13.96 12.08
CA ARG A 270 -21.03 15.37 12.43
C ARG A 270 -20.83 15.47 13.93
N PHE A 271 -19.75 16.12 14.39
CA PHE A 271 -19.54 16.43 15.80
C PHE A 271 -19.69 17.93 16.05
N VAL A 272 -20.30 18.30 17.17
CA VAL A 272 -20.40 19.69 17.63
C VAL A 272 -19.75 19.76 19.01
N ASN A 273 -18.68 20.53 19.15
CA ASN A 273 -17.87 20.60 20.38
C ASN A 273 -17.39 19.22 20.88
N GLY A 274 -17.01 18.34 19.96
CA GLY A 274 -16.54 16.99 20.26
C GLY A 274 -17.62 15.97 20.63
N VAL A 275 -18.89 16.34 20.55
CA VAL A 275 -20.02 15.45 20.90
C VAL A 275 -20.92 15.25 19.68
N GLY A 276 -21.44 14.02 19.53
CA GLY A 276 -22.46 13.73 18.53
C GLY A 276 -23.75 14.52 18.80
N PRO A 277 -24.44 15.03 17.78
CA PRO A 277 -25.61 15.88 17.95
C PRO A 277 -26.79 15.15 18.61
N GLU A 278 -27.47 15.83 19.54
CA GLU A 278 -28.72 15.33 20.14
C GLU A 278 -29.83 15.29 19.08
N ASN A 279 -30.60 14.20 19.04
CA ASN A 279 -31.70 13.98 18.09
C ASN A 279 -31.31 13.92 16.60
N GLU A 280 -30.03 13.69 16.30
CA GLU A 280 -29.52 13.41 14.95
C GLU A 280 -29.00 11.97 14.87
N THR A 281 -28.78 11.49 13.64
CA THR A 281 -28.28 10.13 13.37
C THR A 281 -26.77 10.11 13.26
N CYS A 282 -26.12 9.13 13.89
CA CYS A 282 -24.71 8.85 13.66
C CYS A 282 -24.52 8.05 12.35
N VAL A 283 -23.40 8.26 11.69
CA VAL A 283 -22.96 7.48 10.53
C VAL A 283 -22.33 6.18 11.02
N HIS A 284 -22.53 5.09 10.29
CA HIS A 284 -21.88 3.82 10.55
C HIS A 284 -21.43 3.17 9.23
N GLY A 285 -20.29 2.49 9.24
CA GLY A 285 -19.76 1.73 8.10
C GLY A 285 -19.09 2.57 7.00
N ASN A 286 -18.82 3.86 7.27
CA ASN A 286 -18.04 4.72 6.37
C ASN A 286 -16.52 4.43 6.44
N ASP A 287 -16.10 3.55 7.35
CA ASP A 287 -14.75 3.03 7.52
C ASP A 287 -14.57 1.68 6.79
N ASN A 288 -15.20 1.50 5.63
CA ASN A 288 -15.04 0.31 4.80
C ASN A 288 -13.54 -0.01 4.64
N ALA A 289 -13.15 -1.26 4.87
CA ALA A 289 -11.76 -1.68 4.89
C ALA A 289 -11.03 -1.34 3.59
N GLY A 290 -11.73 -1.52 2.45
CA GLY A 290 -11.22 -1.19 1.12
C GLY A 290 -11.04 0.32 0.94
N LEU A 291 -12.00 1.12 1.41
CA LEU A 291 -11.86 2.58 1.40
C LEU A 291 -10.66 3.04 2.25
N VAL A 292 -10.45 2.47 3.43
CA VAL A 292 -9.32 2.82 4.31
C VAL A 292 -7.97 2.57 3.64
N ILE A 293 -7.77 1.39 3.05
CA ILE A 293 -6.51 1.09 2.33
C ILE A 293 -6.41 1.87 1.01
N GLY A 294 -7.54 2.17 0.37
CA GLY A 294 -7.64 2.97 -0.84
C GLY A 294 -7.23 4.41 -0.59
N THR A 295 -7.77 5.07 0.44
CA THR A 295 -7.38 6.43 0.84
C THR A 295 -5.89 6.54 1.16
N SER A 296 -5.29 5.50 1.78
CA SER A 296 -3.85 5.48 2.06
C SER A 296 -2.97 5.29 0.83
N SER A 297 -3.53 4.78 -0.25
CA SER A 297 -2.80 4.36 -1.45
C SER A 297 -3.22 5.07 -2.72
N ASP A 298 -4.00 6.14 -2.59
CA ASP A 298 -4.50 6.98 -3.66
C ASP A 298 -3.44 7.94 -4.22
N ILE A 299 -2.22 7.42 -4.42
CA ILE A 299 -1.05 8.16 -4.95
C ILE A 299 -1.12 8.31 -6.48
N TRP A 300 -2.16 7.78 -7.13
CA TRP A 300 -2.38 7.90 -8.58
C TRP A 300 -2.63 9.35 -9.00
N ASN A 301 -3.05 10.20 -8.06
CA ASN A 301 -3.18 11.64 -8.24
C ASN A 301 -1.85 12.38 -8.48
N GLU A 302 -0.68 11.72 -8.33
CA GLU A 302 0.64 12.35 -8.46
C GLU A 302 1.32 12.17 -9.83
N GLY A 303 0.73 11.42 -10.78
CA GLY A 303 1.37 11.19 -12.08
C GLY A 303 0.61 10.35 -13.12
N GLY A 304 -0.61 9.92 -12.83
CA GLY A 304 -1.46 9.15 -13.74
C GLY A 304 -2.84 8.98 -13.13
N ASP A 305 -3.77 9.86 -13.51
CA ASP A 305 -5.15 9.82 -13.06
C ASP A 305 -5.74 8.42 -13.33
N ILE A 306 -6.37 7.83 -12.31
CA ILE A 306 -7.10 6.56 -12.43
C ILE A 306 -8.05 6.58 -13.63
N ALA A 307 -8.64 7.73 -13.96
CA ALA A 307 -9.49 7.92 -15.13
C ALA A 307 -8.69 7.85 -16.45
N ALA A 308 -7.46 8.36 -16.49
CA ALA A 308 -6.59 8.29 -17.67
C ALA A 308 -6.07 6.87 -17.90
N ASP A 309 -5.66 6.17 -16.83
CA ASP A 309 -5.25 4.76 -16.91
C ASP A 309 -6.43 3.86 -17.24
N LEU A 310 -7.61 4.09 -16.64
CA LEU A 310 -8.83 3.39 -17.04
C LEU A 310 -9.20 3.68 -18.50
N HIS A 311 -9.06 4.92 -18.98
CA HIS A 311 -9.27 5.25 -20.40
C HIS A 311 -8.35 4.45 -21.33
N ARG A 312 -7.07 4.31 -20.97
CA ARG A 312 -6.10 3.52 -21.73
C ARG A 312 -6.45 2.04 -21.72
N ILE A 313 -6.76 1.50 -20.54
CA ILE A 313 -7.17 0.10 -20.35
C ILE A 313 -8.44 -0.23 -21.16
N ILE A 314 -9.43 0.67 -21.16
CA ILE A 314 -10.65 0.49 -21.96
C ILE A 314 -10.35 0.39 -23.46
N ALA A 315 -9.38 1.17 -23.95
CA ALA A 315 -8.96 1.12 -25.34
C ALA A 315 -8.28 -0.20 -25.72
N GLU A 316 -7.78 -0.95 -24.72
CA GLU A 316 -7.15 -2.26 -24.90
C GLU A 316 -8.16 -3.43 -24.80
N ILE A 317 -9.41 -3.18 -24.37
CA ILE A 317 -10.46 -4.21 -24.28
C ILE A 317 -10.82 -4.74 -25.69
N PRO A 318 -10.78 -6.06 -25.93
CA PRO A 318 -11.15 -6.64 -27.23
C PRO A 318 -12.65 -6.46 -27.54
N THR A 319 -12.98 -5.47 -28.38
CA THR A 319 -14.38 -5.17 -28.76
C THR A 319 -14.93 -6.08 -29.87
N ASN A 320 -14.19 -7.11 -30.26
CA ASN A 320 -14.61 -8.09 -31.28
C ASN A 320 -15.61 -9.12 -30.75
N SER A 321 -15.80 -9.19 -29.43
CA SER A 321 -16.85 -9.97 -28.77
C SER A 321 -17.98 -9.05 -28.32
N SER A 322 -19.20 -9.58 -28.26
CA SER A 322 -20.37 -8.85 -27.74
C SER A 322 -20.19 -8.43 -26.28
N GLU A 323 -19.45 -9.24 -25.51
CA GLU A 323 -19.16 -9.01 -24.10
C GLU A 323 -18.08 -7.93 -23.92
N GLY A 324 -16.97 -8.00 -24.68
CA GLY A 324 -15.92 -6.98 -24.67
C GLY A 324 -16.41 -5.62 -25.17
N ALA A 325 -17.31 -5.59 -26.17
CA ALA A 325 -17.94 -4.36 -26.62
C ALA A 325 -18.87 -3.74 -25.57
N LEU A 326 -19.60 -4.57 -24.81
CA LEU A 326 -20.47 -4.11 -23.73
C LEU A 326 -19.64 -3.55 -22.57
N LEU A 327 -18.58 -4.26 -22.19
CA LEU A 327 -17.60 -3.86 -21.18
C LEU A 327 -16.96 -2.51 -21.49
N ALA A 328 -16.34 -2.38 -22.66
CA ALA A 328 -15.71 -1.14 -23.08
C ALA A 328 -16.71 0.03 -23.09
N LYS A 329 -17.95 -0.22 -23.51
CA LYS A 329 -19.03 0.77 -23.53
C LYS A 329 -19.47 1.19 -22.13
N GLU A 330 -19.62 0.25 -21.20
CA GLU A 330 -19.99 0.55 -19.81
C GLU A 330 -18.91 1.39 -19.14
N TYR A 331 -17.65 1.00 -19.22
CA TYR A 331 -16.54 1.80 -18.69
C TYR A 331 -16.42 3.17 -19.33
N THR A 332 -16.54 3.22 -20.65
CA THR A 332 -16.51 4.49 -21.38
C THR A 332 -17.64 5.41 -20.92
N THR A 333 -18.84 4.87 -20.69
CA THR A 333 -19.99 5.66 -20.20
C THR A 333 -19.75 6.14 -18.77
N TYR A 334 -19.14 5.32 -17.92
CA TYR A 334 -18.80 5.70 -16.55
C TYR A 334 -17.75 6.79 -16.47
N LEU A 335 -16.67 6.64 -17.22
CA LEU A 335 -15.66 7.68 -17.36
C LEU A 335 -16.30 8.94 -17.95
N GLN A 336 -17.08 8.86 -19.02
CA GLN A 336 -17.76 10.02 -19.62
C GLN A 336 -18.68 10.75 -18.63
N GLU A 337 -19.45 10.05 -17.79
CA GLU A 337 -20.26 10.67 -16.74
C GLU A 337 -19.42 11.29 -15.63
N PHE A 338 -18.29 10.68 -15.26
CA PHE A 338 -17.28 11.27 -14.37
C PHE A 338 -16.71 12.57 -14.94
N PHE A 339 -16.22 12.55 -16.19
CA PHE A 339 -15.69 13.74 -16.90
C PHE A 339 -16.74 14.83 -17.08
N LYS A 340 -17.99 14.46 -17.42
CA LYS A 340 -19.09 15.40 -17.61
C LYS A 340 -19.47 16.10 -16.31
N ARG A 341 -19.43 15.39 -15.17
CA ARG A 341 -19.65 15.99 -13.83
C ARG A 341 -18.50 16.89 -13.40
N CYS A 342 -17.28 16.53 -13.78
CA CYS A 342 -16.11 17.42 -13.70
C CYS A 342 -16.30 18.73 -14.49
N GLN A 343 -16.95 18.67 -15.67
CA GLN A 343 -17.18 19.84 -16.51
C GLN A 343 -18.38 20.71 -16.06
N LEU A 344 -19.39 20.13 -15.40
CA LEU A 344 -20.61 20.83 -14.98
C LEU A 344 -20.43 21.71 -13.72
N ASN A 345 -19.29 21.64 -13.03
CA ASN A 345 -18.93 22.49 -11.87
C ASN A 345 -18.23 23.80 -12.25
N LYS A 346 -18.57 24.41 -13.39
CA LYS A 346 -18.24 25.81 -13.70
C LYS A 346 -19.45 26.67 -13.33
N LEU A 347 -19.48 27.44 -12.25
CA LEU A 347 -18.68 28.64 -12.03
C LEU A 347 -18.72 29.04 -10.54
N ASN A 348 -17.58 28.94 -9.86
CA ASN A 348 -16.90 30.07 -9.23
C ASN A 348 -15.49 29.58 -8.82
N SER A 349 -14.50 30.03 -9.60
CA SER A 349 -13.04 29.86 -9.49
C SER A 349 -12.48 28.89 -8.44
N GLN A 350 -11.87 27.79 -8.93
CA GLN A 350 -10.62 27.12 -8.46
C GLN A 350 -10.56 25.57 -8.48
N TRP A 351 -11.59 24.87 -8.97
CA TRP A 351 -11.54 23.40 -9.07
C TRP A 351 -11.16 22.94 -10.48
N THR A 352 -9.90 22.57 -10.70
CA THR A 352 -9.45 21.91 -11.93
C THR A 352 -9.45 20.40 -11.74
N CYS A 353 -10.40 19.69 -12.35
CA CYS A 353 -10.22 18.27 -12.64
C CYS A 353 -8.98 18.14 -13.53
N SER A 354 -7.96 17.43 -13.04
CA SER A 354 -6.61 17.41 -13.60
C SER A 354 -6.48 16.51 -14.84
N LEU A 355 -7.34 16.77 -15.83
CA LEU A 355 -7.37 16.08 -17.11
C LEU A 355 -7.41 17.15 -18.21
N ARG A 356 -6.23 17.62 -18.59
CA ARG A 356 -6.05 18.17 -19.94
C ARG A 356 -5.20 17.19 -20.75
N PRO A 357 -5.55 16.96 -22.02
CA PRO A 357 -4.83 16.06 -22.91
C PRO A 357 -3.36 16.46 -23.10
#